data_AF-A0A2E3BZZ3-F1
#
_entry.id   AF-A0A2E3BZZ3-F1
#
_cell.length_a   1.000
_cell.length_b   1.000
_cell.length_c   1.000
_cell.angle_alpha   90.00
_cell.angle_beta   90.00
_cell.angle_gamma   90.00
#
_symmetry.space_group_name_H-M   'P 1'
#
loop_
_entity.id
_entity.type
_entity.pdbx_description
1 polymer ?
#
loop_
_entity_poly.entity_id
_entity_poly.type
_entity_poly.pdbx_seq_one_letter_code
_entity_poly.pdbx_strand_id
1 'polypeptide(L)'
;MSDKHKCYNMLKTILTGVNNELDAQYIYMKLCGELKDQFDSDLSMSLISNHTYNEKTIPFHDFIHNLNIFMETTKKEDVDNQVNQFKNRTNDLVQLKSVKRIIDEKPRVVKLSEVVMNNKQIEVRKCPHCNRKVEQNGNDSYSVCGFLPYKKNNDGCGRDFCYRCGKKLCKRWQNDQLWVEKKRYHDGSCCKKYVASTGDGVYPDDYCQCYKYTKNN
;
A
#
# COMPACT_ATOMS: atom_id res chain seq x y z
N MET A 1 -26.08 -40.07 -14.50
CA MET A 1 -26.24 -38.61 -14.45
C MET A 1 -25.47 -38.04 -15.63
N SER A 2 -26.13 -37.41 -16.61
CA SER A 2 -25.47 -36.94 -17.84
C SER A 2 -24.43 -35.87 -17.50
N ASP A 3 -23.35 -35.78 -18.30
CA ASP A 3 -22.29 -34.80 -18.04
C ASP A 3 -22.80 -33.36 -18.12
N LYS A 4 -23.81 -33.10 -18.96
CA LYS A 4 -24.54 -31.81 -19.00
C LYS A 4 -25.16 -31.43 -17.66
N HIS A 5 -25.72 -32.40 -16.93
CA HIS A 5 -26.34 -32.15 -15.64
C HIS A 5 -25.29 -31.88 -14.54
N LYS A 6 -24.09 -32.46 -14.64
CA LYS A 6 -22.98 -32.11 -13.74
C LYS A 6 -22.49 -30.69 -14.00
N CYS A 7 -22.29 -30.32 -15.27
CA CYS A 7 -21.89 -28.97 -15.68
C CYS A 7 -22.93 -27.91 -15.24
N TYR A 8 -24.22 -28.23 -15.35
CA TYR A 8 -25.30 -27.38 -14.84
C TYR A 8 -25.20 -27.14 -13.33
N ASN A 9 -25.04 -28.20 -12.53
CA ASN A 9 -24.93 -28.07 -11.08
C ASN A 9 -23.65 -27.33 -10.67
N MET A 10 -22.56 -27.52 -11.40
CA MET A 10 -21.33 -26.78 -11.21
C MET A 10 -21.53 -25.28 -11.47
N LEU A 11 -22.10 -24.91 -12.62
CA LEU A 11 -22.39 -23.52 -12.95
C LEU A 11 -23.33 -22.88 -11.92
N LYS A 12 -24.41 -23.57 -11.56
CA LYS A 12 -25.34 -23.13 -10.52
C LYS A 12 -24.61 -22.85 -9.20
N THR A 13 -23.70 -23.73 -8.79
CA THR A 13 -22.90 -23.56 -7.56
C THR A 13 -21.99 -22.34 -7.68
N ILE A 14 -21.30 -22.17 -8.80
CA ILE A 14 -20.42 -21.01 -9.02
C ILE A 14 -21.22 -19.71 -8.99
N LEU A 15 -22.38 -19.66 -9.66
CA LEU A 15 -23.23 -18.48 -9.71
C LEU A 15 -23.70 -18.02 -8.33
N THR A 16 -23.89 -18.92 -7.35
CA THR A 16 -24.23 -18.50 -5.97
C THR A 16 -23.19 -17.58 -5.31
N GLY A 17 -21.94 -17.60 -5.78
CA GLY A 17 -20.88 -16.70 -5.32
C GLY A 17 -20.71 -15.44 -6.18
N VAL A 18 -21.50 -15.27 -7.23
CA VAL A 18 -21.35 -14.18 -8.21
C VAL A 18 -22.40 -13.11 -7.97
N ASN A 19 -21.95 -11.92 -7.61
CA ASN A 19 -22.83 -10.81 -7.27
C ASN A 19 -23.19 -9.91 -8.47
N ASN A 20 -22.63 -10.15 -9.65
CA ASN A 20 -22.81 -9.33 -10.85
C ASN A 20 -23.04 -10.17 -12.12
N GLU A 21 -24.00 -9.77 -12.96
CA GLU A 21 -24.35 -10.50 -14.18
C GLU A 21 -23.21 -10.59 -15.19
N LEU A 22 -22.42 -9.52 -15.38
CA LEU A 22 -21.29 -9.52 -16.32
C LEU A 22 -20.20 -10.50 -15.89
N ASP A 23 -19.97 -10.63 -14.58
CA ASP A 23 -19.03 -11.62 -14.05
C ASP A 23 -19.56 -13.04 -14.27
N ALA A 24 -20.87 -13.26 -14.12
CA ALA A 24 -21.53 -14.54 -14.40
C ALA A 24 -21.41 -14.92 -15.88
N GLN A 25 -21.66 -13.97 -16.79
CA GLN A 25 -21.49 -14.15 -18.23
C GLN A 25 -20.02 -14.45 -18.58
N TYR A 26 -19.08 -13.73 -17.99
CA TYR A 26 -17.64 -13.95 -18.21
C TYR A 26 -17.21 -15.36 -17.77
N ILE A 27 -17.63 -15.79 -16.58
CA ILE A 27 -17.34 -17.14 -16.06
C ILE A 27 -17.94 -18.19 -16.98
N TYR A 28 -19.18 -18.02 -17.42
CA TYR A 28 -19.82 -18.92 -18.38
C TYR A 28 -19.03 -19.01 -19.69
N MET A 29 -18.63 -17.88 -20.28
CA MET A 29 -17.83 -17.87 -21.50
C MET A 29 -16.50 -18.62 -21.33
N LYS A 30 -15.84 -18.46 -20.18
CA LYS A 30 -14.60 -19.18 -19.87
C LYS A 30 -14.83 -20.69 -19.75
N LEU A 31 -15.84 -21.10 -19.00
CA LEU A 31 -16.19 -22.51 -18.82
C LEU A 31 -16.60 -23.16 -20.15
N CYS A 32 -17.33 -22.47 -21.01
CA CYS A 32 -17.68 -22.97 -22.35
C CYS A 32 -16.45 -23.16 -23.24
N GLY A 33 -15.47 -22.26 -23.16
CA GLY A 33 -14.21 -22.41 -23.87
C GLY A 33 -13.41 -23.66 -23.46
N GLU A 34 -13.47 -24.03 -22.18
CA GLU A 34 -12.73 -25.17 -21.61
C GLU A 34 -13.48 -26.50 -21.72
N LEU A 35 -14.81 -26.48 -21.56
CA LEU A 35 -15.65 -27.68 -21.43
C LEU A 35 -16.49 -27.98 -22.69
N LYS A 36 -16.43 -27.14 -23.73
CA LYS A 36 -17.07 -27.33 -25.05
C LYS A 36 -18.57 -27.69 -24.93
N ASP A 37 -19.05 -28.64 -25.74
CA ASP A 37 -20.46 -29.06 -25.91
C ASP A 37 -21.14 -29.68 -24.67
N GLN A 38 -20.47 -29.65 -23.53
CA GLN A 38 -21.00 -30.15 -22.26
C GLN A 38 -22.00 -29.17 -21.62
N PHE A 39 -22.08 -27.93 -22.09
CA PHE A 39 -23.10 -26.98 -21.68
C PHE A 39 -24.30 -26.98 -22.63
N ASP A 40 -25.49 -26.92 -22.05
CA ASP A 40 -26.69 -26.50 -22.73
C ASP A 40 -26.77 -24.97 -22.63
N SER A 41 -26.62 -24.27 -23.76
CA SER A 41 -26.50 -22.81 -23.77
C SER A 41 -27.76 -22.12 -23.27
N ASP A 42 -28.94 -22.60 -23.68
CA ASP A 42 -30.21 -21.99 -23.31
C ASP A 42 -30.46 -22.18 -21.81
N LEU A 43 -30.20 -23.39 -21.30
CA LEU A 43 -30.33 -23.68 -19.88
C LEU A 43 -29.32 -22.89 -19.04
N SER A 44 -28.09 -22.72 -19.50
CA SER A 44 -27.04 -21.98 -18.79
C SER A 44 -27.31 -20.48 -18.78
N MET A 45 -27.75 -19.92 -19.90
CA MET A 45 -28.16 -18.52 -19.97
C MET A 45 -29.40 -18.26 -19.13
N SER A 46 -30.33 -19.21 -19.04
CA SER A 46 -31.49 -19.10 -18.13
C SER A 46 -31.09 -19.08 -16.65
N LEU A 47 -30.01 -19.76 -16.26
CA LEU A 47 -29.48 -19.69 -14.90
C LEU A 47 -28.91 -18.30 -14.61
N ILE A 48 -28.19 -17.73 -15.58
CA ILE A 48 -27.57 -16.41 -15.45
C ILE A 48 -28.66 -15.34 -15.38
N SER A 49 -29.64 -15.34 -16.29
CA SER A 49 -30.66 -14.29 -16.36
C SER A 49 -31.67 -14.35 -15.19
N ASN A 50 -31.94 -15.54 -14.65
CA ASN A 50 -32.85 -15.69 -13.50
C ASN A 50 -32.14 -15.58 -12.14
N HIS A 51 -30.82 -15.38 -12.12
CA HIS A 51 -30.11 -15.19 -10.85
C HIS A 51 -30.34 -13.78 -10.29
N THR A 52 -30.47 -13.67 -8.98
CA THR A 52 -30.62 -12.37 -8.31
C THR A 52 -29.24 -11.79 -8.02
N TYR A 53 -28.83 -10.82 -8.83
CA TYR A 53 -27.57 -10.10 -8.63
C TYR A 53 -27.75 -8.92 -7.69
N ASN A 54 -26.64 -8.50 -7.08
CA ASN A 54 -26.58 -7.23 -6.39
C ASN A 54 -26.17 -6.16 -7.40
N GLU A 55 -27.15 -5.41 -7.92
CA GLU A 55 -26.97 -4.36 -8.93
C GLU A 55 -25.95 -3.27 -8.53
N LYS A 56 -25.67 -3.15 -7.23
CA LYS A 56 -24.64 -2.26 -6.69
C LYS A 56 -23.30 -2.97 -6.51
N THR A 57 -22.99 -4.02 -7.26
CA THR A 57 -21.65 -4.61 -7.28
C THR A 57 -20.95 -4.20 -8.56
N ILE A 58 -19.76 -3.61 -8.44
CA ILE A 58 -18.97 -3.25 -9.63
C ILE A 58 -18.43 -4.55 -10.24
N PRO A 59 -18.53 -4.76 -11.57
CA PRO A 59 -17.97 -5.92 -12.24
C PRO A 59 -16.48 -6.08 -11.94
N PHE A 60 -15.99 -7.31 -11.90
CA PHE A 60 -14.60 -7.61 -11.51
C PHE A 60 -13.57 -6.84 -12.32
N HIS A 61 -13.73 -6.76 -13.65
CA HIS A 61 -12.83 -6.03 -14.53
C HIS A 61 -12.72 -4.54 -14.17
N ASP A 62 -13.87 -3.89 -13.96
CA ASP A 62 -13.93 -2.48 -13.57
C ASP A 62 -13.36 -2.29 -12.16
N PHE A 63 -13.60 -3.25 -11.26
CA PHE A 63 -13.05 -3.21 -9.92
C PHE A 63 -11.52 -3.23 -9.97
N ILE A 64 -10.90 -4.12 -10.75
CA ILE A 64 -9.44 -4.16 -10.96
C ILE A 64 -8.92 -2.82 -11.51
N HIS A 65 -9.60 -2.25 -12.51
CA HIS A 65 -9.22 -0.96 -13.06
C HIS A 65 -9.20 0.15 -11.99
N ASN A 66 -10.24 0.23 -11.15
CA ASN A 66 -10.29 1.19 -10.04
C ASN A 66 -9.16 0.94 -9.03
N LEU A 67 -8.86 -0.33 -8.69
CA LEU A 67 -7.76 -0.66 -7.78
C LEU A 67 -6.42 -0.18 -8.31
N ASN A 68 -6.15 -0.33 -9.61
CA ASN A 68 -4.92 0.15 -10.23
C ASN A 68 -4.79 1.67 -10.12
N ILE A 69 -5.85 2.42 -10.40
CA ILE A 69 -5.87 3.88 -10.21
C ILE A 69 -5.56 4.26 -8.76
N PHE A 70 -6.19 3.59 -7.79
CA PHE A 70 -5.91 3.85 -6.37
C PHE A 70 -4.47 3.49 -5.99
N MET A 71 -3.89 2.43 -6.55
CA MET A 71 -2.51 2.03 -6.29
C MET A 71 -1.50 3.03 -6.86
N GLU A 72 -1.74 3.56 -8.06
CA GLU A 72 -0.88 4.54 -8.72
C GLU A 72 -0.96 5.94 -8.08
N THR A 73 -2.09 6.28 -7.48
CA THR A 73 -2.25 7.57 -6.81
C THR A 73 -1.44 7.62 -5.52
N THR A 74 -0.55 8.61 -5.39
CA THR A 74 0.42 8.67 -4.29
C THR A 74 -0.12 9.29 -3.00
N LYS A 75 -1.06 10.24 -3.10
CA LYS A 75 -1.58 10.99 -1.94
C LYS A 75 -2.99 10.54 -1.58
N LYS A 76 -3.28 10.47 -0.28
CA LYS A 76 -4.62 10.10 0.23
C LYS A 76 -5.72 11.06 -0.22
N GLU A 77 -5.45 12.36 -0.25
CA GLU A 77 -6.45 13.40 -0.58
C GLU A 77 -6.91 13.34 -2.04
N ASP A 78 -5.99 13.02 -2.95
CA ASP A 78 -6.29 12.85 -4.38
C ASP A 78 -7.18 11.60 -4.60
N VAL A 79 -7.07 10.62 -3.71
CA VAL A 79 -7.87 9.39 -3.72
C VAL A 79 -9.24 9.58 -3.08
N ASP A 80 -9.40 10.43 -2.06
CA ASP A 80 -10.66 10.58 -1.31
C ASP A 80 -11.86 10.93 -2.21
N ASN A 81 -11.68 11.81 -3.21
CA ASN A 81 -12.73 12.15 -4.17
C ASN A 81 -13.15 10.97 -5.04
N GLN A 82 -12.18 10.19 -5.54
CA GLN A 82 -12.43 9.01 -6.36
C GLN A 82 -13.08 7.89 -5.54
N VAL A 83 -12.73 7.78 -4.25
CA VAL A 83 -13.29 6.80 -3.32
C VAL A 83 -14.74 7.11 -3.01
N ASN A 84 -15.11 8.37 -2.88
CA ASN A 84 -16.50 8.75 -2.69
C ASN A 84 -17.34 8.39 -3.93
N GLN A 85 -16.80 8.61 -5.13
CA GLN A 85 -17.45 8.15 -6.37
C GLN A 85 -17.57 6.61 -6.41
N PHE A 86 -16.51 5.89 -6.01
CA PHE A 86 -16.52 4.42 -5.93
C PHE A 86 -17.57 3.89 -4.95
N LYS A 87 -17.64 4.47 -3.74
CA LYS A 87 -18.64 4.12 -2.70
C LYS A 87 -20.07 4.34 -3.16
N ASN A 88 -20.32 5.33 -4.02
CA ASN A 88 -21.65 5.57 -4.56
C ASN A 88 -22.04 4.54 -5.63
N ARG A 89 -21.06 3.86 -6.24
CA ARG A 89 -21.26 2.83 -7.26
C ARG A 89 -21.39 1.42 -6.67
N THR A 90 -20.95 1.20 -5.43
CA THR A 90 -21.07 -0.13 -4.82
C THR A 90 -21.41 -0.19 -3.34
N ASN A 91 -22.19 -1.21 -2.96
CA ASN A 91 -22.44 -1.61 -1.57
C ASN A 91 -21.71 -2.91 -1.18
N ASP A 92 -20.89 -3.49 -2.06
CA ASP A 92 -20.19 -4.74 -1.79
C ASP A 92 -19.13 -4.54 -0.71
N LEU A 93 -19.33 -5.19 0.45
CA LEU A 93 -18.47 -5.01 1.61
C LEU A 93 -17.03 -5.47 1.36
N VAL A 94 -16.81 -6.45 0.47
CA VAL A 94 -15.48 -6.94 0.15
C VAL A 94 -14.73 -5.91 -0.68
N GLN A 95 -15.36 -5.38 -1.73
CA GLN A 95 -14.80 -4.33 -2.58
C GLN A 95 -14.50 -3.06 -1.77
N LEU A 96 -15.45 -2.62 -0.95
CA LEU A 96 -15.30 -1.46 -0.07
C LEU A 96 -14.15 -1.64 0.95
N LYS A 97 -14.03 -2.82 1.58
CA LYS A 97 -12.94 -3.12 2.51
C LYS A 97 -11.58 -3.16 1.81
N SER A 98 -11.50 -3.69 0.60
CA SER A 98 -10.27 -3.73 -0.19
C SER A 98 -9.78 -2.34 -0.54
N VAL A 99 -10.68 -1.48 -1.04
CA VAL A 99 -10.38 -0.07 -1.34
C VAL A 99 -9.95 0.67 -0.07
N LYS A 100 -10.66 0.49 1.05
CA LYS A 100 -10.29 1.09 2.35
C LYS A 100 -8.85 0.74 2.76
N ARG A 101 -8.43 -0.53 2.64
CA ARG A 101 -7.06 -0.95 2.99
C ARG A 101 -6.01 -0.20 2.17
N ILE A 102 -6.20 -0.11 0.85
CA ILE A 102 -5.27 0.61 -0.04
C ILE A 102 -5.13 2.07 0.40
N ILE A 103 -6.24 2.74 0.71
CA ILE A 103 -6.26 4.16 1.11
C ILE A 103 -5.62 4.37 2.48
N ASP A 104 -5.82 3.45 3.42
CA ASP A 104 -5.28 3.55 4.77
C ASP A 104 -3.76 3.34 4.80
N GLU A 105 -3.20 2.67 3.79
CA GLU A 105 -1.76 2.54 3.58
C GLU A 105 -1.13 3.74 2.85
N LYS A 106 -1.92 4.66 2.28
CA LYS A 106 -1.38 5.85 1.61
C LYS A 106 -0.83 6.87 2.62
N PRO A 107 0.31 7.52 2.31
CA PRO A 107 0.83 8.60 3.14
C PRO A 107 -0.18 9.75 3.18
N ARG A 108 -0.50 10.23 4.40
CA ARG A 108 -1.29 11.45 4.59
C ARG A 108 -0.41 12.66 4.34
N VAL A 109 -0.91 13.64 3.59
CA VAL A 109 -0.34 14.97 3.62
C VAL A 109 -0.72 15.58 4.96
N VAL A 110 0.27 15.88 5.79
CA VAL A 110 0.03 16.64 7.01
C VAL A 110 -0.27 18.06 6.56
N LYS A 111 -1.54 18.49 6.65
CA LYS A 111 -1.90 19.89 6.39
C LYS A 111 -1.10 20.77 7.35
N LEU A 112 -0.35 21.73 6.80
CA LEU A 112 0.50 22.65 7.55
C LEU A 112 -0.26 23.39 8.67
N SER A 113 -1.59 23.49 8.60
CA SER A 113 -2.44 24.16 9.58
C SER A 113 -2.59 23.42 10.92
N GLU A 114 -2.25 22.12 11.00
CA GLU A 114 -2.31 21.35 12.25
C GLU A 114 -0.95 21.13 12.92
N VAL A 115 0.15 21.47 12.23
CA VAL A 115 1.43 21.74 12.91
C VAL A 115 1.35 23.16 13.45
N VAL A 116 0.50 23.33 14.46
CA VAL A 116 0.58 24.46 15.37
C VAL A 116 2.05 24.65 15.70
N MET A 117 2.57 25.84 15.39
CA MET A 117 3.83 26.36 15.88
C MET A 117 3.80 26.40 17.41
N ASN A 118 3.83 25.25 18.06
CA ASN A 118 4.40 25.17 19.39
C ASN A 118 5.85 25.57 19.19
N ASN A 119 6.33 26.55 19.95
CA ASN A 119 7.71 27.07 20.03
C ASN A 119 8.74 25.97 20.31
N LYS A 120 8.81 24.95 19.45
CA LYS A 120 9.76 23.86 19.53
C LYS A 120 11.01 24.38 18.83
N GLN A 121 12.09 24.52 19.59
CA GLN A 121 13.39 24.93 19.05
C GLN A 121 13.72 24.03 17.87
N ILE A 122 13.81 24.65 16.68
CA ILE A 122 14.34 24.01 15.50
C ILE A 122 15.84 23.92 15.72
N GLU A 123 16.36 22.71 15.82
CA GLU A 123 17.79 22.46 15.82
C GLU A 123 18.27 22.26 14.39
N VAL A 124 19.54 22.60 14.14
CA VAL A 124 20.21 22.34 12.87
C VAL A 124 21.37 21.38 13.12
N ARG A 125 21.32 20.21 12.48
CA ARG A 125 22.40 19.21 12.54
C ARG A 125 22.88 18.84 11.15
N LYS A 126 24.07 18.26 11.03
CA LYS A 126 24.59 17.77 9.76
C LYS A 126 24.25 16.30 9.57
N CYS A 127 23.84 15.93 8.36
CA CYS A 127 23.69 14.54 7.96
C CYS A 127 25.06 13.85 7.97
N PRO A 128 25.24 12.71 8.66
CA PRO A 128 26.52 11.99 8.71
C PRO A 128 26.92 11.31 7.39
N HIS A 129 26.02 11.28 6.41
CA HIS A 129 26.29 10.66 5.10
C HIS A 129 26.81 11.65 4.06
N CYS A 130 26.36 12.90 4.10
CA CYS A 130 26.67 13.90 3.08
C CYS A 130 26.97 15.30 3.63
N ASN A 131 27.06 15.45 4.95
CA ASN A 131 27.34 16.71 5.66
C ASN A 131 26.36 17.87 5.42
N ARG A 132 25.25 17.63 4.71
CA ARG A 132 24.19 18.62 4.49
C ARG A 132 23.48 18.96 5.80
N LYS A 133 23.15 20.23 5.98
CA LYS A 133 22.35 20.72 7.13
C LYS A 133 20.92 20.17 7.05
N VAL A 134 20.41 19.71 8.17
CA VAL A 134 19.06 19.18 8.36
C VAL A 134 18.44 19.91 9.55
N GLU A 135 17.34 20.59 9.28
CA GLU A 135 16.53 21.32 10.26
C GLU A 135 15.45 20.40 10.80
N GLN A 136 15.38 20.21 12.11
CA GLN A 136 14.37 19.33 12.69
C GLN A 136 13.99 19.79 14.10
N ASN A 137 12.87 19.28 14.59
CA ASN A 137 12.49 19.44 15.97
C ASN A 137 13.53 18.81 16.90
N GLY A 138 14.00 19.53 17.92
CA GLY A 138 14.97 18.98 18.88
C GLY A 138 14.49 17.70 19.60
N ASN A 139 13.18 17.47 19.66
CA ASN A 139 12.61 16.25 20.23
C ASN A 139 12.62 15.03 19.30
N ASP A 140 12.85 15.23 18.01
CA ASP A 140 12.87 14.13 17.05
C ASP A 140 14.17 13.36 17.16
N SER A 141 14.08 12.04 17.24
CA SER A 141 15.26 11.18 17.31
C SER A 141 15.69 10.63 15.95
N TYR A 142 14.82 10.69 14.93
CA TYR A 142 14.98 10.02 13.62
C TYR A 142 14.87 11.04 12.50
N SER A 143 15.72 10.92 11.50
CA SER A 143 15.70 11.82 10.36
C SER A 143 16.07 11.10 9.07
N VAL A 144 15.59 11.61 7.95
CA VAL A 144 16.00 11.19 6.61
C VAL A 144 16.51 12.42 5.87
N CYS A 145 17.76 12.36 5.42
CA CYS A 145 18.38 13.50 4.76
C CYS A 145 17.67 13.81 3.42
N GLY A 146 17.14 15.03 3.30
CA GLY A 146 16.39 15.46 2.11
C GLY A 146 14.90 15.22 2.17
N PHE A 147 14.39 14.65 3.25
CA PHE A 147 12.97 14.40 3.45
C PHE A 147 12.57 15.01 4.78
N LEU A 148 12.30 16.32 4.76
CA LEU A 148 11.66 16.99 5.88
C LEU A 148 10.15 16.68 5.84
N PRO A 149 9.49 16.50 7.00
CA PRO A 149 8.05 16.25 7.03
C PRO A 149 7.23 17.38 6.38
N TYR A 150 7.82 18.57 6.25
CA TYR A 150 7.13 19.82 5.87
C TYR A 150 7.70 20.50 4.61
N LYS A 151 8.75 19.95 3.98
CA LYS A 151 9.43 20.60 2.84
C LYS A 151 9.64 19.61 1.70
N LYS A 152 9.08 19.93 0.54
CA LYS A 152 9.05 19.09 -0.68
C LYS A 152 10.41 19.00 -1.40
N ASN A 153 11.49 19.49 -0.79
CA ASN A 153 12.79 19.58 -1.45
C ASN A 153 13.58 18.29 -1.22
N ASN A 154 13.62 17.45 -2.26
CA ASN A 154 14.33 16.16 -2.33
C ASN A 154 15.87 16.29 -2.38
N ASP A 155 16.46 17.41 -1.97
CA ASP A 155 17.87 17.67 -2.27
C ASP A 155 18.86 16.90 -1.35
N GLY A 156 18.42 15.93 -0.54
CA GLY A 156 19.32 15.16 0.34
C GLY A 156 19.80 13.85 -0.25
N CYS A 157 20.66 13.14 0.49
CA CYS A 157 21.16 11.82 0.07
C CYS A 157 20.12 10.69 0.23
N GLY A 158 18.95 10.97 0.81
CA GLY A 158 17.88 10.00 1.03
C GLY A 158 18.21 8.91 2.04
N ARG A 159 19.36 8.98 2.74
CA ARG A 159 19.72 8.05 3.81
C ARG A 159 19.18 8.51 5.15
N ASP A 160 18.82 7.56 5.99
CA ASP A 160 18.39 7.83 7.35
C ASP A 160 19.57 7.98 8.32
N PHE A 161 19.34 8.71 9.39
CA PHE A 161 20.29 8.87 10.47
C PHE A 161 19.58 9.16 11.79
N CYS A 162 20.27 8.89 12.89
CA CYS A 162 19.73 9.22 14.19
C CYS A 162 20.00 10.69 14.51
N TYR A 163 18.96 11.50 14.55
CA TYR A 163 19.08 12.92 14.85
C TYR A 163 19.65 13.18 16.25
N ARG A 164 19.31 12.32 17.23
CA ARG A 164 19.78 12.42 18.63
C ARG A 164 21.29 12.31 18.78
N CYS A 165 21.91 11.27 18.19
CA CYS A 165 23.35 11.03 18.33
C CYS A 165 24.18 11.46 17.10
N GLY A 166 23.53 11.88 16.01
CA GLY A 166 24.18 12.30 14.78
C GLY A 166 24.82 11.17 13.97
N LYS A 167 24.67 9.91 14.39
CA LYS A 167 25.27 8.74 13.71
C LYS A 167 24.40 8.16 12.60
N LYS A 168 25.05 7.44 11.67
CA LYS A 168 24.43 6.80 10.51
C LYS A 168 23.40 5.73 10.91
N LEU A 169 22.37 5.58 10.08
CA LEU A 169 21.50 4.41 10.02
C LEU A 169 21.65 3.73 8.64
N CYS A 170 21.27 2.45 8.54
CA CYS A 170 21.60 1.58 7.40
C CYS A 170 20.71 1.75 6.15
N LYS A 171 19.62 2.53 6.19
CA LYS A 171 18.57 2.46 5.16
C LYS A 171 18.49 3.70 4.27
N ARG A 172 17.81 3.53 3.15
CA ARG A 172 17.55 4.55 2.14
C ARG A 172 16.06 4.70 1.89
N TRP A 173 15.62 5.95 1.70
CA TRP A 173 14.23 6.33 1.53
C TRP A 173 13.50 5.50 0.49
N GLN A 174 14.06 5.41 -0.73
CA GLN A 174 13.47 4.71 -1.86
C GLN A 174 13.59 3.18 -1.71
N ASN A 175 14.80 2.67 -1.45
CA ASN A 175 15.06 1.23 -1.46
C ASN A 175 14.38 0.50 -0.30
N ASP A 176 14.36 1.12 0.88
CA ASP A 176 13.82 0.52 2.10
C ASP A 176 12.40 1.00 2.42
N GLN A 177 11.82 1.83 1.54
CA GLN A 177 10.47 2.35 1.65
C GLN A 177 10.19 3.05 2.99
N LEU A 178 11.07 3.98 3.36
CA LEU A 178 11.04 4.65 4.67
C LEU A 178 9.83 5.59 4.86
N TRP A 179 8.97 5.78 3.86
CA TRP A 179 7.65 6.38 4.06
C TRP A 179 6.73 5.49 4.93
N VAL A 180 7.00 4.18 5.02
CA VAL A 180 6.32 3.27 5.93
C VAL A 180 7.03 3.28 7.29
N GLU A 181 6.37 3.77 8.34
CA GLU A 181 6.96 3.91 9.68
C GLU A 181 7.55 2.61 10.22
N LYS A 182 6.85 1.49 10.03
CA LYS A 182 7.33 0.15 10.40
C LYS A 182 8.62 -0.28 9.71
N LYS A 183 8.99 0.36 8.59
CA LYS A 183 10.23 0.08 7.86
C LYS A 183 11.41 0.93 8.34
N ARG A 184 11.18 1.86 9.27
CA ARG A 184 12.22 2.72 9.89
C ARG A 184 12.90 2.08 11.11
N TYR A 185 12.53 0.86 11.50
CA TYR A 185 13.19 0.16 12.62
C TYR A 185 14.56 -0.36 12.20
N HIS A 186 15.54 -0.26 13.10
CA HIS A 186 16.90 -0.74 12.94
C HIS A 186 17.28 -1.59 14.13
N ASP A 187 17.61 -2.85 13.91
CA ASP A 187 18.38 -3.61 14.89
C ASP A 187 19.89 -3.44 14.64
N GLY A 188 20.72 -3.70 15.65
CA GLY A 188 22.18 -3.66 15.52
C GLY A 188 22.69 -4.62 14.44
N SER A 189 21.92 -5.69 14.13
CA SER A 189 22.24 -6.62 13.05
C SER A 189 22.12 -6.00 11.66
N CYS A 190 21.15 -5.11 11.40
CA CYS A 190 20.98 -4.43 10.11
C CYS A 190 22.20 -3.59 9.80
N CYS A 191 22.59 -2.71 10.73
CA CYS A 191 23.70 -1.80 10.52
C CYS A 191 25.02 -2.57 10.37
N LYS A 192 25.24 -3.61 11.18
CA LYS A 192 26.42 -4.46 11.06
C LYS A 192 26.48 -5.18 9.70
N LYS A 193 25.37 -5.75 9.23
CA LYS A 193 25.29 -6.40 7.91
C LYS A 193 25.51 -5.40 6.77
N TYR A 194 24.95 -4.21 6.88
CA TYR A 194 25.11 -3.15 5.90
C TYR A 194 26.57 -2.70 5.75
N VAL A 195 27.28 -2.51 6.86
CA VAL A 195 28.72 -2.20 6.84
C VAL A 195 29.51 -3.34 6.20
N ALA A 196 29.21 -4.59 6.57
CA ALA A 196 29.90 -5.74 5.99
C ALA A 196 29.68 -5.88 4.46
N SER A 197 28.53 -5.47 3.94
CA SER A 197 28.23 -5.58 2.50
C SER A 197 28.66 -4.39 1.67
N THR A 198 28.77 -3.20 2.26
CA THR A 198 29.04 -1.95 1.50
C THR A 198 30.39 -1.32 1.79
N GLY A 199 31.01 -1.62 2.94
CA GLY A 199 32.21 -0.94 3.42
C GLY A 199 31.99 0.53 3.81
N ASP A 200 30.75 1.00 3.91
CA ASP A 200 30.43 2.39 4.23
C ASP A 200 30.56 2.66 5.74
N GLY A 201 31.78 3.01 6.20
CA GLY A 201 32.09 3.37 7.59
C GLY A 201 32.42 2.18 8.49
N VAL A 202 32.58 2.45 9.78
CA VAL A 202 33.01 1.49 10.80
C VAL A 202 31.88 1.26 11.80
N TYR A 203 31.50 -0.01 12.01
CA TYR A 203 30.54 -0.39 13.05
C TYR A 203 31.30 -0.84 14.32
N PRO A 204 30.94 -0.35 15.53
CA PRO A 204 29.77 0.45 15.87
C PRO A 204 29.99 1.98 15.83
N ASP A 205 31.18 2.45 15.48
CA ASP A 205 31.61 3.84 15.71
C ASP A 205 30.83 4.87 14.89
N ASP A 206 30.61 4.64 13.61
CA ASP A 206 29.89 5.56 12.72
C ASP A 206 28.36 5.39 12.79
N TYR A 207 27.88 4.32 13.42
CA TYR A 207 26.50 3.88 13.36
C TYR A 207 25.77 4.05 14.69
N CYS A 208 24.49 4.40 14.60
CA CYS A 208 23.63 4.62 15.75
C CYS A 208 23.48 3.35 16.60
N GLN A 209 23.66 3.51 17.92
CA GLN A 209 23.42 2.47 18.94
C GLN A 209 22.25 2.83 19.87
N CYS A 210 21.40 3.78 19.48
CA CYS A 210 20.27 4.20 20.32
C CYS A 210 19.16 3.13 20.30
N TYR A 211 18.76 2.65 21.48
CA TYR A 211 17.74 1.61 21.70
C TYR A 211 16.33 1.93 21.18
N LYS A 212 16.01 3.18 20.82
CA LYS A 212 14.66 3.55 20.34
C LYS A 212 14.31 2.97 18.95
N TYR A 213 15.28 2.48 18.19
CA TYR A 213 15.05 1.91 16.84
C TYR A 213 15.15 0.40 16.78
N THR A 214 15.66 -0.23 17.82
CA THR A 214 15.69 -1.68 17.93
C THR A 214 14.27 -2.15 18.25
N LYS A 215 13.74 -3.14 17.51
CA LYS A 215 12.48 -3.79 17.91
C LYS A 215 12.60 -4.19 19.38
N ASN A 216 11.68 -3.74 20.22
CA ASN A 216 11.47 -4.38 21.52
C ASN A 216 11.13 -5.84 21.21
N ASN A 217 11.94 -6.76 21.73
CA ASN A 217 11.58 -8.18 21.81
C ASN A 217 10.27 -8.33 22.58
#